data_AF-A0A410V4F5-F1
#
_entry.id   AF-A0A410V4F5-F1
#
_cell.length_a   1.000
_cell.length_b   1.000
_cell.length_c   1.000
_cell.angle_alpha   90.00
_cell.angle_beta   90.00
_cell.angle_gamma   90.00
#
_symmetry.space_group_name_H-M   'P 1'
#
loop_
_entity.id
_entity.type
_entity.pdbx_description
1 polymer ?
#
loop_
_entity_poly.entity_id
_entity_poly.type
_entity_poly.pdbx_seq_one_letter_code
_entity_poly.pdbx_strand_id
1 'polypeptide(L)'
;MPVRRHLLTGFFAVSLALCLQPDGASAALVNVTSYDMNNGNGSTQFTFGYNYFDFSYTKTGQASPDPNASKNGSNQSVPNNAAPKDAPLSGGTGILTNGVIATQVYSLVSGPTGNVSNAFYTGPNQYVGWKYQDPTITFHLASGQYVGSIALYVAANNPAIGDLNGLVAAPKDVVLDVNGKPISATMSTTSLNAFTSVITLSGFGHISSDSLFSLTLDRGPLQQDGIDYYNDHVKGFDPAHPYDTSMCVGWCDPDTGPYSSGFRYEAAGGQTGDLLAGSGLEPWIMLSEVQFTAAVPESSTWIMMIAGFFGLGFMAYRRRGHTAQLATV
;
A
#
# COMPACT_ATOMS: atom_id res chain seq x y z
N MET A 1 1.95 -46.99 80.39
CA MET A 1 1.40 -47.13 79.02
C MET A 1 1.35 -45.75 78.38
N PRO A 2 2.25 -45.40 77.44
CA PRO A 2 2.14 -44.16 76.68
C PRO A 2 1.52 -44.43 75.30
N VAL A 3 0.52 -43.62 74.94
CA VAL A 3 -0.18 -43.67 73.66
C VAL A 3 0.56 -42.80 72.66
N ARG A 4 1.05 -43.43 71.57
CA ARG A 4 1.50 -42.77 70.34
C ARG A 4 0.32 -42.03 69.69
N ARG A 5 0.52 -40.77 69.27
CA ARG A 5 -0.27 -40.18 68.17
C ARG A 5 0.65 -39.50 67.16
N HIS A 6 0.34 -39.79 65.90
CA HIS A 6 1.13 -39.58 64.70
C HIS A 6 1.07 -38.16 64.15
N LEU A 7 2.11 -37.84 63.38
CA LEU A 7 2.25 -36.75 62.41
C LEU A 7 1.00 -36.55 61.53
N LEU A 8 0.71 -35.29 61.20
CA LEU A 8 0.09 -34.89 59.94
C LEU A 8 0.73 -33.59 59.46
N THR A 9 1.81 -33.72 58.69
CA THR A 9 2.40 -32.66 57.87
C THR A 9 1.63 -32.60 56.55
N GLY A 10 0.81 -31.57 56.37
CA GLY A 10 0.10 -31.31 55.13
C GLY A 10 1.05 -30.78 54.05
N PHE A 11 1.23 -31.56 52.97
CA PHE A 11 1.81 -31.08 51.73
C PHE A 11 0.71 -30.47 50.86
N PHE A 12 0.70 -29.13 50.73
CA PHE A 12 -0.06 -28.42 49.71
C PHE A 12 0.66 -28.58 48.36
N ALA A 13 0.18 -29.48 47.52
CA ALA A 13 0.56 -29.53 46.11
C ALA A 13 -0.37 -28.60 45.32
N VAL A 14 0.01 -27.33 45.18
CA VAL A 14 -0.62 -26.40 44.23
C VAL A 14 -0.14 -26.80 42.84
N SER A 15 -0.94 -27.62 42.14
CA SER A 15 -0.76 -27.86 40.71
C SER A 15 -1.25 -26.63 39.94
N LEU A 16 -0.33 -25.73 39.63
CA LEU A 16 -0.57 -24.62 38.72
C LEU A 16 -0.49 -25.15 37.29
N ALA A 17 -1.58 -25.74 36.81
CA ALA A 17 -1.73 -26.08 35.40
C ALA A 17 -2.02 -24.79 34.61
N LEU A 18 -0.95 -24.10 34.18
CA LEU A 18 -1.07 -23.10 33.13
C LEU A 18 -1.38 -23.83 31.82
N CYS A 19 -2.62 -23.77 31.38
CA CYS A 19 -3.00 -24.02 29.99
C CYS A 19 -2.38 -22.91 29.11
N LEU A 20 -1.10 -23.06 28.76
CA LEU A 20 -0.50 -22.32 27.64
C LEU A 20 -1.01 -22.98 26.36
N GLN A 21 -2.20 -22.56 25.90
CA GLN A 21 -2.54 -22.76 24.51
C GLN A 21 -1.54 -21.94 23.69
N PRO A 22 -0.86 -22.53 22.70
CA PRO A 22 -0.10 -21.76 21.75
C PRO A 22 -1.13 -21.06 20.86
N ASP A 23 -1.53 -19.84 21.25
CA ASP A 23 -2.14 -18.94 20.30
C ASP A 23 -1.11 -18.77 19.18
N GLY A 24 -1.42 -19.31 18.01
CA GLY A 24 -0.58 -19.12 16.83
C GLY A 24 -0.37 -17.62 16.68
N ALA A 25 0.87 -17.16 16.78
CA ALA A 25 1.19 -15.75 16.67
C ALA A 25 0.75 -15.28 15.28
N SER A 26 -0.42 -14.64 15.21
CA SER A 26 -0.88 -13.99 13.99
C SER A 26 -0.04 -12.74 13.79
N ALA A 27 0.45 -12.55 12.57
CA ALA A 27 1.17 -11.36 12.19
C ALA A 27 0.22 -10.15 12.28
N ALA A 28 0.41 -9.29 13.28
CA ALA A 28 -0.40 -8.08 13.46
C ALA A 28 -0.02 -7.01 12.43
N LEU A 29 -0.94 -6.10 12.11
CA LEU A 29 -0.60 -4.92 11.31
C LEU A 29 0.28 -3.97 12.11
N VAL A 30 1.33 -3.45 11.48
CA VAL A 30 2.14 -2.36 12.00
C VAL A 30 1.41 -1.05 11.69
N ASN A 31 1.10 -0.28 12.72
CA ASN A 31 0.38 0.97 12.56
C ASN A 31 1.23 2.01 11.82
N VAL A 32 0.68 2.63 10.78
CA VAL A 32 1.29 3.80 10.13
C VAL A 32 0.93 5.05 10.96
N THR A 33 1.92 5.84 11.35
CA THR A 33 1.72 7.09 12.08
C THR A 33 1.57 8.29 11.16
N SER A 34 2.25 8.26 10.01
CA SER A 34 2.07 9.21 8.91
C SER A 34 2.69 8.69 7.61
N TYR A 35 2.37 9.31 6.48
CA TYR A 35 3.15 9.18 5.25
C TYR A 35 3.32 10.51 4.54
N ASP A 36 4.37 10.60 3.73
CA ASP A 36 4.69 11.75 2.89
C ASP A 36 4.61 11.35 1.42
N MET A 37 3.94 12.17 0.61
CA MET A 37 3.86 11.97 -0.84
C MET A 37 3.47 13.27 -1.54
N ASN A 38 3.60 13.30 -2.86
CA ASN A 38 2.84 14.28 -3.64
C ASN A 38 1.39 13.77 -3.75
N ASN A 39 0.40 14.64 -3.59
CA ASN A 39 -0.99 14.25 -3.74
C ASN A 39 -1.25 13.66 -5.14
N GLY A 40 -2.34 12.91 -5.27
CA GLY A 40 -2.74 12.36 -6.56
C GLY A 40 -3.15 13.44 -7.58
N ASN A 41 -3.41 13.00 -8.80
CA ASN A 41 -3.88 13.80 -9.90
C ASN A 41 -5.40 13.69 -10.05
N GLY A 42 -5.96 14.66 -10.76
CA GLY A 42 -7.39 14.79 -10.90
C GLY A 42 -7.73 15.87 -11.91
N SER A 43 -8.99 15.94 -12.26
CA SER A 43 -9.48 16.90 -13.22
C SER A 43 -9.58 18.32 -12.67
N THR A 44 -9.07 18.73 -11.50
CA THR A 44 -9.27 20.14 -11.06
C THR A 44 -8.59 21.21 -11.94
N GLN A 45 -7.86 20.84 -13.00
CA GLN A 45 -7.56 21.72 -14.14
C GLN A 45 -8.73 21.91 -15.13
N PHE A 46 -9.68 20.98 -15.15
CA PHE A 46 -10.80 20.81 -16.08
C PHE A 46 -12.11 20.50 -15.32
N THR A 47 -12.99 21.50 -15.27
CA THR A 47 -14.11 21.73 -14.34
C THR A 47 -15.14 20.61 -14.04
N PHE A 48 -15.05 19.39 -14.61
CA PHE A 48 -16.14 18.38 -14.56
C PHE A 48 -15.74 16.89 -14.41
N GLY A 49 -14.56 16.55 -13.88
CA GLY A 49 -14.05 15.17 -13.87
C GLY A 49 -13.75 14.54 -12.50
N TYR A 50 -13.20 13.32 -12.56
CA TYR A 50 -12.79 12.53 -11.41
C TYR A 50 -11.50 13.06 -10.79
N ASN A 51 -11.46 13.11 -9.46
CA ASN A 51 -10.26 13.47 -8.70
C ASN A 51 -9.80 12.27 -7.88
N TYR A 52 -8.55 11.86 -8.09
CA TYR A 52 -7.91 10.77 -7.35
C TYR A 52 -6.95 11.34 -6.31
N PHE A 53 -7.43 12.33 -5.57
CA PHE A 53 -6.69 12.95 -4.49
C PHE A 53 -6.91 12.19 -3.19
N ASP A 54 -5.97 12.35 -2.27
CA ASP A 54 -6.14 11.97 -0.89
C ASP A 54 -6.96 13.02 -0.12
N PHE A 55 -8.25 13.10 -0.40
CA PHE A 55 -9.16 14.09 0.20
C PHE A 55 -9.28 13.98 1.73
N SER A 56 -8.97 12.81 2.28
CA SER A 56 -9.02 12.57 3.73
C SER A 56 -7.70 12.85 4.44
N TYR A 57 -6.64 13.19 3.71
CA TYR A 57 -5.33 13.39 4.28
C TYR A 57 -5.36 14.45 5.38
N THR A 58 -5.10 14.03 6.62
CA THR A 58 -5.20 14.85 7.82
C THR A 58 -3.92 14.73 8.62
N LYS A 59 -3.26 15.86 8.90
CA LYS A 59 -2.04 15.89 9.72
C LYS A 59 -2.33 15.41 11.13
N THR A 60 -1.34 14.77 11.75
CA THR A 60 -1.44 14.36 13.15
C THR A 60 -1.80 15.54 14.04
N GLY A 61 -2.85 15.37 14.86
CA GLY A 61 -3.34 16.41 15.77
C GLY A 61 -4.24 17.47 15.12
N GLN A 62 -4.54 17.37 13.82
CA GLN A 62 -5.52 18.23 13.14
C GLN A 62 -6.89 17.55 13.06
N ALA A 63 -7.95 18.34 13.10
CA ALA A 63 -9.34 17.86 13.00
C ALA A 63 -9.92 17.94 11.58
N SER A 64 -9.20 18.60 10.65
CA SER A 64 -9.64 18.84 9.28
C SER A 64 -8.54 18.41 8.30
N PRO A 65 -8.91 17.99 7.07
CA PRO A 65 -7.94 17.66 6.03
C PRO A 65 -6.97 18.79 5.72
N ASP A 66 -5.75 18.42 5.32
CA ASP A 66 -4.71 19.34 4.87
C ASP A 66 -5.22 20.18 3.68
N PRO A 67 -4.91 21.49 3.58
CA PRO A 67 -5.28 22.31 2.44
C PRO A 67 -4.81 21.78 1.07
N ASN A 68 -3.78 20.93 1.01
CA ASN A 68 -3.30 20.27 -0.19
C ASN A 68 -4.05 18.96 -0.50
N ALA A 69 -4.82 18.40 0.43
CA ALA A 69 -5.60 17.17 0.27
C ALA A 69 -6.62 17.26 -0.89
N SER A 70 -7.11 18.47 -1.18
CA SER A 70 -8.06 18.75 -2.27
C SER A 70 -7.43 19.38 -3.52
N LYS A 71 -6.10 19.43 -3.60
CA LYS A 71 -5.36 20.02 -4.73
C LYS A 71 -4.72 18.94 -5.59
N ASN A 72 -4.61 19.24 -6.88
CA ASN A 72 -3.90 18.40 -7.83
C ASN A 72 -2.40 18.38 -7.48
N GLY A 73 -1.83 17.17 -7.43
CA GLY A 73 -0.40 16.95 -7.25
C GLY A 73 0.47 17.58 -8.34
N SER A 74 -0.09 17.85 -9.52
CA SER A 74 0.62 18.52 -10.60
C SER A 74 -0.25 19.56 -11.30
N ASN A 75 0.33 20.71 -11.61
CA ASN A 75 -0.25 21.75 -12.45
C ASN A 75 -0.02 21.49 -13.96
N GLN A 76 0.59 20.37 -14.33
CA GLN A 76 0.80 20.00 -15.72
C GLN A 76 -0.38 19.18 -16.22
N SER A 77 -0.89 19.52 -17.40
CA SER A 77 -1.96 18.75 -18.05
C SER A 77 -1.53 17.31 -18.37
N VAL A 78 -0.22 17.12 -18.57
CA VAL A 78 0.42 15.82 -18.70
C VAL A 78 1.66 15.82 -17.82
N PRO A 79 1.53 15.38 -16.56
CA PRO A 79 2.65 15.32 -15.65
C PRO A 79 3.71 14.34 -16.17
N ASN A 80 4.94 14.47 -15.69
CA ASN A 80 5.95 13.42 -15.79
C ASN A 80 6.69 13.30 -14.45
N ASN A 81 7.65 12.38 -14.35
CA ASN A 81 8.42 12.18 -13.11
C ASN A 81 9.28 13.39 -12.72
N ALA A 82 9.54 14.31 -13.66
CA ALA A 82 10.25 15.56 -13.43
C ALA A 82 9.31 16.75 -13.14
N ALA A 83 7.99 16.54 -13.19
CA ALA A 83 7.03 17.59 -12.91
C ALA A 83 7.16 18.09 -11.47
N PRO A 84 6.91 19.39 -11.21
CA PRO A 84 6.85 19.91 -9.85
C PRO A 84 5.84 19.15 -8.99
N LYS A 85 6.17 19.02 -7.69
CA LYS A 85 5.26 18.48 -6.67
C LYS A 85 4.42 19.63 -6.13
N ASP A 86 3.27 19.89 -6.75
CA ASP A 86 2.47 21.10 -6.48
C ASP A 86 1.56 20.97 -5.24
N ALA A 87 1.29 19.75 -4.79
CA ALA A 87 0.48 19.50 -3.59
C ALA A 87 1.13 18.43 -2.70
N PRO A 88 2.29 18.73 -2.08
CA PRO A 88 2.92 17.81 -1.15
C PRO A 88 2.07 17.62 0.11
N LEU A 89 1.96 16.37 0.54
CA LEU A 89 1.32 15.92 1.77
C LEU A 89 2.42 15.37 2.69
N SER A 90 2.42 15.78 3.96
CA SER A 90 3.40 15.30 4.93
C SER A 90 2.90 15.37 6.38
N GLY A 91 3.34 14.41 7.21
CA GLY A 91 3.04 14.35 8.65
C GLY A 91 1.60 14.00 9.04
N GLY A 92 0.90 13.20 8.23
CA GLY A 92 -0.49 12.82 8.41
C GLY A 92 -0.83 11.47 7.79
N THR A 93 -2.10 11.09 7.91
CA THR A 93 -2.66 9.85 7.32
C THR A 93 -3.90 10.19 6.51
N GLY A 94 -4.31 9.30 5.62
CA GLY A 94 -5.42 9.51 4.70
C GLY A 94 -5.85 8.21 4.05
N ILE A 95 -6.27 8.27 2.78
CA ILE A 95 -6.88 7.15 2.06
C ILE A 95 -5.97 5.92 2.10
N LEU A 96 -4.66 6.09 1.94
CA LEU A 96 -3.73 4.98 1.79
C LEU A 96 -3.52 4.14 3.06
N THR A 97 -4.04 4.56 4.20
CA THR A 97 -3.84 3.87 5.49
C THR A 97 -5.08 3.93 6.38
N ASN A 98 -6.27 4.05 5.79
CA ASN A 98 -7.52 4.14 6.53
C ASN A 98 -8.20 2.77 6.73
N GLY A 99 -7.58 1.70 6.23
CA GLY A 99 -8.09 0.33 6.30
C GLY A 99 -9.19 0.02 5.29
N VAL A 100 -9.51 0.93 4.37
CA VAL A 100 -10.54 0.74 3.35
C VAL A 100 -9.89 0.25 2.06
N ILE A 101 -10.08 -1.04 1.78
CA ILE A 101 -9.70 -1.64 0.50
C ILE A 101 -10.85 -1.45 -0.48
N ALA A 102 -10.58 -0.86 -1.64
CA ALA A 102 -11.59 -0.66 -2.65
C ALA A 102 -12.15 -2.01 -3.17
N THR A 103 -13.47 -2.09 -3.30
CA THR A 103 -14.19 -3.29 -3.75
C THR A 103 -14.91 -3.10 -5.08
N GLN A 104 -14.83 -1.90 -5.65
CA GLN A 104 -15.48 -1.49 -6.88
C GLN A 104 -14.46 -0.83 -7.81
N VAL A 105 -14.81 -0.68 -9.09
CA VAL A 105 -13.98 0.05 -10.06
C VAL A 105 -13.75 1.49 -9.60
N TYR A 106 -12.52 1.97 -9.76
CA TYR A 106 -12.06 3.30 -9.33
C TYR A 106 -12.94 4.47 -9.82
N SER A 107 -13.58 4.35 -10.99
CA SER A 107 -14.49 5.37 -11.55
C SER A 107 -15.84 5.46 -10.81
N LEU A 108 -16.23 4.43 -10.06
CA LEU A 108 -17.45 4.43 -9.25
C LEU A 108 -17.21 4.84 -7.79
N VAL A 109 -15.95 4.83 -7.33
CA VAL A 109 -15.56 5.12 -5.95
C VAL A 109 -14.62 6.32 -5.82
N SER A 110 -14.54 7.14 -6.86
CA SER A 110 -13.89 8.44 -6.83
C SER A 110 -14.82 9.51 -7.39
N GLY A 111 -14.81 10.68 -6.77
CA GLY A 111 -15.62 11.83 -7.14
C GLY A 111 -14.82 13.14 -7.06
N PRO A 112 -15.39 14.24 -7.56
CA PRO A 112 -14.69 15.53 -7.66
C PRO A 112 -14.42 16.19 -6.30
N THR A 113 -15.16 15.83 -5.25
CA THR A 113 -15.14 16.52 -3.95
C THR A 113 -14.71 15.63 -2.79
N GLY A 114 -14.16 14.45 -3.07
CA GLY A 114 -13.76 13.48 -2.04
C GLY A 114 -14.88 12.62 -1.48
N ASN A 115 -16.12 12.84 -1.91
CA ASN A 115 -17.25 11.96 -1.63
C ASN A 115 -17.96 11.61 -2.94
N VAL A 116 -18.53 10.41 -2.96
CA VAL A 116 -19.29 9.86 -4.07
C VAL A 116 -20.70 9.55 -3.61
N SER A 117 -21.67 9.80 -4.49
CA SER A 117 -23.06 9.42 -4.31
C SER A 117 -23.62 9.02 -5.67
N ASN A 118 -23.72 7.72 -5.93
CA ASN A 118 -24.29 7.15 -7.14
C ASN A 118 -25.07 5.85 -6.82
N ALA A 119 -25.64 5.21 -7.83
CA ALA A 119 -26.47 4.00 -7.64
C ALA A 119 -25.71 2.78 -7.09
N PHE A 120 -24.38 2.76 -7.17
CA PHE A 120 -23.52 1.63 -6.84
C PHE A 120 -22.67 1.87 -5.58
N TYR A 121 -22.40 3.13 -5.25
CA TYR A 121 -21.57 3.49 -4.11
C TYR A 121 -21.93 4.87 -3.56
N THR A 122 -22.01 4.95 -2.23
CA THR A 122 -22.12 6.19 -1.47
C THR A 122 -21.10 6.16 -0.34
N GLY A 123 -20.17 7.12 -0.34
CA GLY A 123 -19.09 7.15 0.65
C GLY A 123 -17.91 8.03 0.21
N PRO A 124 -16.82 8.04 1.00
CA PRO A 124 -15.62 8.78 0.66
C PRO A 124 -14.92 8.19 -0.56
N ASN A 125 -14.07 8.97 -1.23
CA ASN A 125 -13.18 8.45 -2.27
C ASN A 125 -12.29 7.31 -1.74
N GLN A 126 -12.02 6.31 -2.57
CA GLN A 126 -11.26 5.11 -2.17
C GLN A 126 -9.91 4.96 -2.85
N TYR A 127 -9.55 5.81 -3.81
CA TYR A 127 -8.25 5.74 -4.50
C TYR A 127 -7.53 7.08 -4.50
N VAL A 128 -6.21 6.99 -4.32
CA VAL A 128 -5.26 8.03 -4.72
C VAL A 128 -4.60 7.57 -6.02
N GLY A 129 -4.49 8.47 -7.00
CA GLY A 129 -4.10 8.12 -8.35
C GLY A 129 -3.09 9.07 -8.94
N TRP A 130 -2.11 8.56 -9.69
CA TRP A 130 -1.10 9.38 -10.36
C TRP A 130 -1.06 9.08 -11.85
N LYS A 131 -1.11 10.13 -12.67
CA LYS A 131 -1.12 10.06 -14.13
C LYS A 131 0.26 10.39 -14.67
N TYR A 132 0.88 9.47 -15.41
CA TYR A 132 2.22 9.61 -16.00
C TYR A 132 3.34 9.88 -14.99
N GLN A 133 3.11 9.57 -13.71
CA GLN A 133 4.09 9.72 -12.65
C GLN A 133 4.30 8.40 -11.93
N ASP A 134 5.53 8.19 -11.48
CA ASP A 134 5.95 7.10 -10.62
C ASP A 134 6.02 7.66 -9.20
N PRO A 135 4.93 7.59 -8.42
CA PRO A 135 4.88 8.20 -7.11
C PRO A 135 5.87 7.53 -6.17
N THR A 136 6.51 8.34 -5.34
CA THR A 136 7.26 7.87 -4.18
C THR A 136 6.50 8.26 -2.92
N ILE A 137 6.18 7.28 -2.09
CA ILE A 137 5.43 7.44 -0.85
C ILE A 137 6.34 7.00 0.30
N THR A 138 6.55 7.86 1.27
CA THR A 138 7.41 7.61 2.44
C THR A 138 6.56 7.39 3.67
N PHE A 139 6.59 6.20 4.26
CA PHE A 139 5.81 5.82 5.43
C PHE A 139 6.63 5.93 6.71
N HIS A 140 5.98 6.44 7.75
CA HIS A 140 6.45 6.47 9.13
C HIS A 140 5.59 5.51 9.92
N LEU A 141 6.21 4.52 10.55
CA LEU A 141 5.51 3.47 11.28
C LEU A 141 5.61 3.71 12.79
N ALA A 142 4.70 3.11 13.55
CA ALA A 142 4.81 3.08 15.00
C ALA A 142 6.07 2.30 15.40
N SER A 143 6.84 2.87 16.33
CA SER A 143 8.13 2.32 16.76
C SER A 143 8.00 0.99 17.51
N GLY A 144 9.11 0.24 17.56
CA GLY A 144 9.22 -0.98 18.37
C GLY A 144 8.60 -2.24 17.78
N GLN A 145 8.36 -2.27 16.46
CA GLN A 145 7.96 -3.47 15.71
C GLN A 145 8.98 -3.78 14.62
N TYR A 146 8.83 -4.93 13.97
CA TYR A 146 9.56 -5.27 12.75
C TYR A 146 8.56 -5.53 11.64
N VAL A 147 8.83 -5.07 10.43
CA VAL A 147 8.04 -5.35 9.23
C VAL A 147 8.60 -6.58 8.53
N GLY A 148 7.74 -7.53 8.19
CA GLY A 148 8.10 -8.73 7.43
C GLY A 148 7.46 -8.81 6.04
N SER A 149 6.35 -8.08 5.80
CA SER A 149 5.75 -7.93 4.47
C SER A 149 4.99 -6.62 4.35
N ILE A 150 4.80 -6.17 3.12
CA ILE A 150 4.04 -4.97 2.76
C ILE A 150 3.01 -5.37 1.70
N ALA A 151 1.75 -5.01 1.88
CA ALA A 151 0.69 -5.22 0.92
C ALA A 151 0.20 -3.88 0.36
N LEU A 152 0.16 -3.75 -0.96
CA LEU A 152 -0.37 -2.58 -1.66
C LEU A 152 -1.62 -3.01 -2.42
N TYR A 153 -2.74 -2.35 -2.15
CA TYR A 153 -4.02 -2.61 -2.80
C TYR A 153 -4.19 -1.63 -3.95
N VAL A 154 -4.02 -2.11 -5.17
CA VAL A 154 -4.04 -1.30 -6.39
C VAL A 154 -5.27 -1.62 -7.21
N ALA A 155 -5.76 -0.62 -7.96
CA ALA A 155 -6.76 -0.91 -8.98
C ALA A 155 -6.17 -1.91 -9.98
N ALA A 156 -6.98 -2.89 -10.35
CA ALA A 156 -6.61 -3.92 -11.30
C ALA A 156 -7.49 -3.81 -12.55
N ASN A 157 -6.90 -4.20 -13.68
CA ASN A 157 -7.68 -4.41 -14.89
C ASN A 157 -8.64 -5.61 -14.67
N ASN A 158 -9.92 -5.37 -14.91
CA ASN A 158 -11.00 -6.35 -14.92
C ASN A 158 -11.26 -6.86 -16.35
N PRO A 159 -10.71 -8.01 -16.75
CA PRO A 159 -10.98 -8.57 -18.08
C PRO A 159 -12.44 -9.02 -18.28
N ALA A 160 -13.22 -9.24 -17.21
CA ALA A 160 -14.58 -9.77 -17.30
C ALA A 160 -15.65 -8.70 -17.63
N ILE A 161 -15.32 -7.41 -17.54
CA ILE A 161 -16.26 -6.31 -17.83
C ILE A 161 -15.77 -5.45 -19.01
N GLY A 162 -14.76 -5.93 -19.75
CA GLY A 162 -14.13 -5.20 -20.86
C GLY A 162 -13.45 -3.90 -20.41
N ASP A 163 -13.02 -3.08 -21.38
CA ASP A 163 -12.19 -1.87 -21.24
C ASP A 163 -12.79 -0.71 -20.42
N LEU A 164 -13.78 -0.97 -19.56
CA LEU A 164 -14.35 0.02 -18.64
C LEU A 164 -13.36 0.49 -17.56
N ASN A 165 -12.21 -0.17 -17.39
CA ASN A 165 -11.18 0.22 -16.41
C ASN A 165 -10.27 1.35 -16.88
N GLY A 166 -10.57 1.97 -18.02
CA GLY A 166 -9.75 3.03 -18.57
C GLY A 166 -8.28 2.58 -18.62
N LEU A 167 -7.39 3.55 -18.63
CA LEU A 167 -5.97 3.28 -18.77
C LEU A 167 -5.30 3.14 -17.38
N VAL A 168 -5.76 2.19 -16.55
CA VAL A 168 -5.30 2.01 -15.17
C VAL A 168 -4.61 0.66 -14.98
N ALA A 169 -3.37 0.70 -14.47
CA ALA A 169 -2.55 -0.48 -14.19
C ALA A 169 -2.20 -0.64 -12.72
N ALA A 170 -1.89 -1.88 -12.35
CA ALA A 170 -0.93 -2.15 -11.30
C ALA A 170 0.49 -1.70 -11.78
N PRO A 171 1.33 -1.12 -10.90
CA PRO A 171 2.71 -0.82 -11.25
C PRO A 171 3.47 -2.09 -11.65
N LYS A 172 4.41 -1.95 -12.59
CA LYS A 172 5.27 -3.04 -13.06
C LYS A 172 6.21 -3.52 -11.96
N ASP A 173 6.75 -2.59 -11.20
CA ASP A 173 7.67 -2.87 -10.09
C ASP A 173 7.40 -1.90 -8.93
N VAL A 174 7.81 -2.30 -7.73
CA VAL A 174 7.78 -1.45 -6.55
C VAL A 174 9.16 -1.46 -5.90
N VAL A 175 9.85 -0.33 -6.01
CA VAL A 175 11.15 -0.15 -5.36
C VAL A 175 10.91 0.15 -3.88
N LEU A 176 11.31 -0.80 -3.03
CA LEU A 176 11.38 -0.59 -1.58
C LEU A 176 12.73 0.01 -1.22
N ASP A 177 12.69 1.19 -0.62
CA ASP A 177 13.84 1.88 -0.07
C ASP A 177 13.71 1.96 1.46
N VAL A 178 14.81 1.65 2.15
CA VAL A 178 14.92 1.77 3.61
C VAL A 178 16.08 2.68 3.96
N ASN A 179 15.78 3.80 4.63
CA ASN A 179 16.75 4.81 5.04
C ASN A 179 17.58 5.40 3.87
N GLY A 180 16.94 5.62 2.71
CA GLY A 180 17.57 6.17 1.51
C GLY A 180 18.38 5.17 0.70
N LYS A 181 18.18 3.86 0.94
CA LYS A 181 18.83 2.79 0.20
C LYS A 181 17.80 1.79 -0.35
N PRO A 182 17.77 1.54 -1.66
CA PRO A 182 16.97 0.47 -2.25
C PRO A 182 17.39 -0.89 -1.68
N ILE A 183 16.39 -1.69 -1.33
CA ILE A 183 16.57 -3.07 -0.89
C ILE A 183 15.82 -4.03 -1.79
N SER A 184 16.40 -5.19 -2.03
CA SER A 184 15.74 -6.22 -2.84
C SER A 184 14.55 -6.81 -2.08
N ALA A 185 13.39 -6.74 -2.70
CA ALA A 185 12.17 -7.40 -2.25
C ALA A 185 11.69 -8.37 -3.32
N THR A 186 11.05 -9.45 -2.90
CA THR A 186 10.25 -10.30 -3.79
C THR A 186 8.87 -9.68 -3.90
N MET A 187 8.51 -9.27 -5.12
CA MET A 187 7.19 -8.79 -5.48
C MET A 187 6.34 -9.94 -6.01
N SER A 188 5.10 -10.03 -5.56
CA SER A 188 4.08 -10.92 -6.12
C SER A 188 2.76 -10.18 -6.24
N THR A 189 1.98 -10.49 -7.26
CA THR A 189 0.69 -9.84 -7.52
C THR A 189 -0.40 -10.89 -7.57
N THR A 190 -1.47 -10.68 -6.81
CA THR A 190 -2.66 -11.55 -6.79
C THR A 190 -3.91 -10.72 -6.95
N SER A 191 -4.84 -11.16 -7.81
CA SER A 191 -6.18 -10.55 -7.87
C SER A 191 -6.92 -10.85 -6.57
N LEU A 192 -7.39 -9.80 -5.89
CA LEU A 192 -8.28 -9.91 -4.73
C LEU A 192 -9.73 -10.07 -5.18
N ASN A 193 -10.11 -9.27 -6.15
CA ASN A 193 -11.38 -9.32 -6.83
C ASN A 193 -11.21 -8.77 -8.25
N ALA A 194 -12.32 -8.62 -8.96
CA ALA A 194 -12.31 -8.22 -10.34
C ALA A 194 -11.75 -6.79 -10.56
N PHE A 195 -11.73 -5.93 -9.53
CA PHE A 195 -11.34 -4.51 -9.61
C PHE A 195 -10.07 -4.16 -8.84
N THR A 196 -9.64 -5.03 -7.93
CA THR A 196 -8.52 -4.75 -7.02
C THR A 196 -7.56 -5.93 -7.01
N SER A 197 -6.27 -5.62 -7.14
CA SER A 197 -5.17 -6.56 -6.94
C SER A 197 -4.36 -6.16 -5.73
N VAL A 198 -3.74 -7.17 -5.10
CA VAL A 198 -2.77 -6.97 -4.04
C VAL A 198 -1.39 -7.24 -4.59
N ILE A 199 -0.50 -6.27 -4.44
CA ILE A 199 0.93 -6.46 -4.60
C ILE A 199 1.51 -6.73 -3.21
N THR A 200 2.18 -7.86 -3.03
CA THR A 200 2.87 -8.21 -1.79
C THR A 200 4.37 -8.13 -2.00
N LEU A 201 5.02 -7.29 -1.19
CA LEU A 201 6.47 -7.23 -1.04
C LEU A 201 6.89 -8.07 0.16
N SER A 202 7.83 -8.98 -0.05
CA SER A 202 8.37 -9.87 0.98
C SER A 202 9.83 -10.22 0.68
N GLY A 203 10.43 -11.14 1.45
CA GLY A 203 11.78 -11.65 1.16
C GLY A 203 12.92 -10.67 1.47
N PHE A 204 12.63 -9.49 2.03
CA PHE A 204 13.61 -8.50 2.47
C PHE A 204 14.08 -8.69 3.93
N GLY A 205 13.70 -9.81 4.57
CA GLY A 205 13.98 -10.08 5.98
C GLY A 205 13.09 -9.26 6.92
N HIS A 206 13.63 -8.90 8.10
CA HIS A 206 12.92 -8.09 9.11
C HIS A 206 13.51 -6.69 9.16
N ILE A 207 12.70 -5.67 8.90
CA ILE A 207 13.13 -4.28 8.94
C ILE A 207 12.50 -3.63 10.16
N SER A 208 13.29 -2.90 10.98
CA SER A 208 12.74 -2.18 12.12
C SER A 208 11.71 -1.14 11.64
N SER A 209 10.56 -1.07 12.32
CA SER A 209 9.55 -0.05 12.07
C SER A 209 10.02 1.37 12.41
N ASP A 210 11.16 1.52 13.10
CA ASP A 210 11.84 2.80 13.32
C ASP A 210 12.56 3.33 12.06
N SER A 211 12.69 2.50 11.02
CA SER A 211 13.33 2.90 9.76
C SER A 211 12.39 3.74 8.91
N LEU A 212 12.96 4.55 8.02
CA LEU A 212 12.18 5.26 7.01
C LEU A 212 11.90 4.32 5.83
N PHE A 213 10.63 4.01 5.57
CA PHE A 213 10.20 3.18 4.45
C PHE A 213 9.76 4.07 3.29
N SER A 214 10.34 3.92 2.12
CA SER A 214 9.82 4.57 0.90
C SER A 214 9.47 3.52 -0.15
N LEU A 215 8.32 3.70 -0.79
CA LEU A 215 7.84 2.87 -1.88
C LEU A 215 7.77 3.75 -3.14
N THR A 216 8.55 3.43 -4.15
CA THR A 216 8.40 4.04 -5.48
C THR A 216 7.66 3.06 -6.38
N LEU A 217 6.50 3.48 -6.88
CA LEU A 217 5.68 2.67 -7.77
C LEU A 217 6.13 2.91 -9.21
N ASP A 218 6.89 1.97 -9.77
CA ASP A 218 7.37 2.05 -11.15
C ASP A 218 6.31 1.46 -12.09
N ARG A 219 5.71 2.30 -12.93
CA ARG A 219 4.75 1.83 -13.94
C ARG A 219 5.41 1.01 -15.05
N GLY A 220 6.72 1.11 -15.21
CA GLY A 220 7.47 0.55 -16.32
C GLY A 220 7.47 1.46 -17.55
N PRO A 221 8.11 1.02 -18.65
CA PRO A 221 8.08 1.76 -19.91
C PRO A 221 6.63 1.84 -20.42
N LEU A 222 6.20 3.04 -20.83
CA LEU A 222 4.97 3.19 -21.61
C LEU A 222 5.16 2.42 -22.93
N GLN A 223 4.16 1.65 -23.35
CA GLN A 223 4.20 1.00 -24.66
C GLN A 223 4.09 2.04 -25.80
N GLN A 224 4.37 1.62 -27.04
CA GLN A 224 4.43 2.50 -28.22
C GLN A 224 3.18 3.38 -28.35
N ASP A 225 1.97 2.88 -28.11
CA ASP A 225 0.77 3.72 -28.25
C ASP A 225 0.62 4.75 -27.11
N GLY A 226 1.17 4.47 -25.92
CA GLY A 226 1.29 5.47 -24.85
C GLY A 226 2.35 6.53 -25.15
N ILE A 227 3.39 6.16 -25.90
CA ILE A 227 4.41 7.07 -26.46
C ILE A 227 3.81 7.90 -27.59
N ASP A 228 3.02 7.31 -28.47
CA ASP A 228 2.36 7.98 -29.59
C ASP A 228 1.27 8.94 -29.07
N TYR A 229 0.47 8.53 -28.08
CA TYR A 229 -0.40 9.46 -27.35
C TYR A 229 0.38 10.64 -26.77
N TYR A 230 1.50 10.37 -26.09
CA TYR A 230 2.36 11.42 -25.55
C TYR A 230 2.89 12.34 -26.66
N ASN A 231 3.35 11.79 -27.78
CA ASN A 231 3.89 12.60 -28.87
C ASN A 231 2.79 13.42 -29.55
N ASP A 232 1.68 12.80 -29.92
CA ASP A 232 0.60 13.40 -30.70
C ASP A 232 -0.18 14.45 -29.91
N HIS A 233 -0.40 14.23 -28.62
CA HIS A 233 -1.27 15.09 -27.80
C HIS A 233 -0.52 16.00 -26.82
N VAL A 234 0.75 15.73 -26.53
CA VAL A 234 1.51 16.43 -25.47
C VAL A 234 2.68 17.21 -26.03
N LYS A 235 3.38 16.65 -27.03
CA LYS A 235 4.45 17.38 -27.71
C LYS A 235 3.97 18.17 -28.93
N GLY A 236 2.73 17.97 -29.36
CA GLY A 236 2.21 18.58 -30.60
C GLY A 236 2.97 18.02 -31.79
N PHE A 237 2.69 16.77 -32.16
CA PHE A 237 3.42 16.11 -33.23
C PHE A 237 2.97 16.61 -34.61
N ASP A 238 3.72 17.56 -35.18
CA ASP A 238 3.82 17.72 -36.64
C ASP A 238 5.12 17.04 -37.11
N PRO A 239 5.06 15.96 -37.91
CA PRO A 239 6.25 15.29 -38.42
C PRO A 239 7.13 16.20 -39.31
N ALA A 240 6.61 17.32 -39.80
CA ALA A 240 7.37 18.34 -40.53
C ALA A 240 8.00 19.41 -39.61
N HIS A 241 7.47 19.65 -38.41
CA HIS A 241 7.91 20.71 -37.49
C HIS A 241 7.85 20.27 -36.01
N PRO A 242 8.78 19.40 -35.55
CA PRO A 242 8.67 18.67 -34.27
C PRO A 242 8.82 19.52 -32.97
N TYR A 243 8.84 20.85 -33.05
CA TYR A 243 9.03 21.73 -31.89
C TYR A 243 8.16 23.01 -31.91
N ASP A 244 7.15 23.09 -32.77
CA ASP A 244 6.28 24.28 -32.84
C ASP A 244 5.16 24.24 -31.79
N THR A 245 5.38 24.94 -30.67
CA THR A 245 4.41 25.05 -29.57
C THR A 245 3.27 26.05 -29.85
N SER A 246 3.23 26.68 -31.03
CA SER A 246 2.22 27.69 -31.37
C SER A 246 0.84 27.12 -31.76
N MET A 247 0.76 25.82 -32.04
CA MET A 247 -0.50 25.15 -32.39
C MET A 247 -1.27 24.56 -31.19
N CYS A 248 -0.67 24.54 -29.99
CA CYS A 248 -1.33 24.10 -28.77
C CYS A 248 -2.07 25.27 -28.10
N VAL A 249 -2.99 25.90 -28.84
CA VAL A 249 -3.84 26.99 -28.34
C VAL A 249 -5.20 26.45 -27.91
N GLY A 250 -5.31 26.19 -26.62
CA GLY A 250 -6.59 26.27 -25.91
C GLY A 250 -7.19 24.95 -25.45
N TRP A 251 -7.31 23.94 -26.31
CA TRP A 251 -8.09 22.73 -26.00
C TRP A 251 -7.56 21.51 -26.78
N CYS A 252 -6.71 20.70 -26.16
CA CYS A 252 -6.28 19.39 -26.67
C CYS A 252 -6.88 18.24 -25.84
N ASP A 253 -8.13 18.41 -25.43
CA ASP A 253 -9.01 17.27 -25.17
C ASP A 253 -10.46 17.70 -25.43
N PRO A 254 -10.97 17.59 -26.66
CA PRO A 254 -12.36 17.94 -26.93
C PRO A 254 -13.21 16.67 -26.89
N ASP A 255 -13.64 16.24 -25.71
CA ASP A 255 -14.61 15.15 -25.53
C ASP A 255 -15.95 15.35 -26.29
N THR A 256 -16.17 16.46 -27.01
CA THR A 256 -17.40 16.72 -27.79
C THR A 256 -17.21 17.50 -29.12
N GLY A 257 -16.05 17.40 -29.79
CA GLY A 257 -15.82 18.03 -31.11
C GLY A 257 -15.55 17.03 -32.24
N PRO A 258 -15.62 17.43 -33.53
CA PRO A 258 -15.19 16.59 -34.68
C PRO A 258 -13.68 16.25 -34.67
N TYR A 259 -12.93 16.77 -33.69
CA TYR A 259 -11.55 16.43 -33.37
C TYR A 259 -11.44 15.80 -31.98
N SER A 260 -12.49 15.10 -31.52
CA SER A 260 -12.47 14.35 -30.26
C SER A 260 -11.28 13.41 -30.25
N SER A 261 -10.53 13.46 -29.16
CA SER A 261 -9.19 12.93 -28.92
C SER A 261 -9.03 11.42 -29.01
N GLY A 262 -9.83 10.73 -29.84
CA GLY A 262 -9.50 9.40 -30.34
C GLY A 262 -9.37 8.32 -29.27
N PHE A 263 -9.54 8.59 -27.97
CA PHE A 263 -9.30 7.56 -26.97
C PHE A 263 -10.31 6.42 -27.05
N ARG A 264 -11.45 6.65 -27.71
CA ARG A 264 -12.44 5.63 -28.06
C ARG A 264 -12.31 5.08 -29.49
N TYR A 265 -11.46 5.66 -30.34
CA TYR A 265 -11.45 5.37 -31.79
C TYR A 265 -10.07 5.24 -32.45
N GLU A 266 -8.97 5.52 -31.75
CA GLU A 266 -7.60 5.59 -32.28
C GLU A 266 -6.58 4.76 -31.48
N ALA A 267 -7.04 3.78 -30.70
CA ALA A 267 -6.40 2.46 -30.83
C ALA A 267 -6.75 1.98 -32.25
N ALA A 268 -5.93 2.40 -33.23
CA ALA A 268 -6.34 2.60 -34.61
C ALA A 268 -7.15 1.44 -35.21
N GLY A 269 -8.32 1.80 -35.78
CA GLY A 269 -9.15 0.90 -36.56
C GLY A 269 -8.36 0.18 -37.65
N GLY A 270 -8.12 -1.10 -37.42
CA GLY A 270 -7.40 -2.00 -38.32
C GLY A 270 -7.13 -3.38 -37.72
N GLN A 271 -7.22 -3.51 -36.40
CA GLN A 271 -7.22 -4.82 -35.73
C GLN A 271 -8.57 -5.00 -35.03
N THR A 272 -9.46 -5.77 -35.65
CA THR A 272 -10.64 -6.33 -34.99
C THR A 272 -10.15 -7.27 -33.88
N GLY A 273 -10.12 -6.79 -32.65
CA GLY A 273 -9.79 -7.58 -31.48
C GLY A 273 -9.85 -6.70 -30.25
N ASP A 274 -10.61 -7.13 -29.24
CA ASP A 274 -10.70 -6.49 -27.94
C ASP A 274 -9.29 -6.15 -27.39
N LEU A 275 -9.15 -5.02 -26.67
CA LEU A 275 -7.88 -4.72 -26.00
C LEU A 275 -7.53 -5.88 -25.05
N LEU A 276 -6.36 -6.47 -25.25
CA LEU A 276 -5.92 -7.56 -24.38
C LEU A 276 -5.57 -6.97 -23.00
N ALA A 277 -6.10 -7.58 -21.94
CA ALA A 277 -5.64 -7.29 -20.58
C ALA A 277 -4.12 -7.45 -20.49
N GLY A 278 -3.42 -6.42 -20.01
CA GLY A 278 -1.95 -6.37 -19.99
C GLY A 278 -1.31 -5.69 -21.21
N SER A 279 -2.07 -4.93 -22.00
CA SER A 279 -1.58 -4.14 -23.15
C SER A 279 -0.64 -2.99 -22.78
N GLY A 280 -0.42 -2.67 -21.49
CA GLY A 280 0.59 -1.70 -21.05
C GLY A 280 0.36 -0.26 -21.53
N LEU A 281 -0.88 0.09 -21.85
CA LEU A 281 -1.34 1.40 -22.32
C LEU A 281 -1.75 2.34 -21.18
N GLU A 282 -1.32 2.08 -19.95
CA GLU A 282 -2.01 2.54 -18.73
C GLU A 282 -1.18 3.62 -18.00
N PRO A 283 -1.45 4.94 -18.18
CA PRO A 283 -0.71 6.01 -17.53
C PRO A 283 -1.10 6.23 -16.07
N TRP A 284 -2.15 5.57 -15.57
CA TRP A 284 -2.60 5.75 -14.20
C TRP A 284 -2.15 4.59 -13.31
N ILE A 285 -1.49 4.92 -12.20
CA ILE A 285 -1.38 4.06 -11.03
C ILE A 285 -2.44 4.51 -10.03
N MET A 286 -3.26 3.59 -9.54
CA MET A 286 -4.28 3.85 -8.52
C MET A 286 -4.05 2.95 -7.30
N LEU A 287 -3.97 3.56 -6.13
CA LEU A 287 -3.71 2.89 -4.86
C LEU A 287 -4.83 3.21 -3.87
N SER A 288 -5.42 2.18 -3.26
CA SER A 288 -6.47 2.36 -2.25
C SER A 288 -5.95 2.24 -0.83
N GLU A 289 -4.97 1.36 -0.58
CA GLU A 289 -4.51 1.06 0.79
C GLU A 289 -3.09 0.46 0.75
N VAL A 290 -2.31 0.71 1.79
CA VAL A 290 -1.01 0.10 2.05
C VAL A 290 -0.98 -0.44 3.49
N GLN A 291 -0.67 -1.72 3.62
CA GLN A 291 -0.60 -2.40 4.91
C GLN A 291 0.80 -2.94 5.15
N PHE A 292 1.30 -2.72 6.36
CA PHE A 292 2.56 -3.26 6.85
C PHE A 292 2.23 -4.37 7.83
N THR A 293 2.77 -5.56 7.61
CA THR A 293 2.54 -6.71 8.49
C THR A 293 3.78 -6.98 9.31
N ALA A 294 3.58 -7.14 10.62
CA ALA A 294 4.66 -7.38 11.56
C ALA A 294 5.34 -8.72 11.25
N ALA A 295 6.67 -8.75 11.41
CA ALA A 295 7.42 -9.99 11.33
C ALA A 295 6.96 -10.93 12.45
N VAL A 296 6.57 -12.15 12.09
CA VAL A 296 6.29 -13.19 13.07
C VAL A 296 7.62 -13.68 13.61
N PRO A 297 7.82 -13.74 14.94
CA PRO A 297 9.02 -14.35 15.50
C PRO A 297 9.16 -15.77 14.97
N GLU A 298 10.32 -16.10 14.41
CA GLU A 298 10.56 -17.43 13.85
C GLU A 298 10.25 -18.51 14.89
N SER A 299 9.69 -19.65 14.47
CA SER A 299 9.38 -20.76 15.39
C SER A 299 10.60 -21.23 16.19
N SER A 300 11.80 -21.08 15.63
CA SER A 300 13.09 -21.31 16.29
C SER A 300 13.27 -20.42 17.54
N THR A 301 12.83 -19.16 17.48
CA THR A 301 12.90 -18.21 18.61
C THR A 301 12.03 -18.70 19.77
N TRP A 302 10.81 -19.16 19.46
CA TRP A 302 9.93 -19.75 20.47
C TRP A 302 10.53 -21.02 21.07
N ILE A 303 11.05 -21.91 20.23
CA ILE A 303 11.68 -23.16 20.67
C ILE A 303 12.88 -22.87 21.58
N MET A 304 13.72 -21.90 21.22
CA MET A 304 14.89 -21.52 22.03
C MET A 304 14.49 -20.87 23.35
N MET A 305 13.44 -20.04 23.35
CA MET A 305 12.90 -19.46 24.59
C MET A 305 12.36 -20.56 25.52
N ILE A 306 11.56 -21.48 24.97
CA ILE A 306 11.01 -22.63 25.70
C ILE A 306 12.15 -23.52 26.23
N ALA A 307 13.13 -23.87 25.39
CA ALA A 307 14.29 -24.67 25.78
C ALA A 307 15.13 -23.99 26.87
N GLY A 308 15.30 -22.66 26.80
CA GLY A 308 15.95 -21.86 27.82
C GLY A 308 15.23 -21.94 29.17
N PHE A 309 13.90 -21.77 29.17
CA PHE A 309 13.09 -21.91 30.39
C PHE A 309 13.15 -23.34 30.97
N PHE A 310 13.09 -24.37 30.12
CA PHE A 310 13.28 -25.76 30.57
C PHE A 310 14.67 -25.99 31.15
N GLY A 311 15.72 -25.45 30.52
CA GLY A 311 17.10 -25.56 31.01
C GLY A 311 17.28 -24.92 32.39
N LEU A 312 16.75 -23.72 32.59
CA LEU A 312 16.78 -23.01 33.89
C LEU A 312 15.99 -23.76 34.96
N GLY A 313 14.78 -24.24 34.62
CA GLY A 313 13.95 -25.04 35.52
C GLY A 313 14.64 -26.33 35.96
N PHE A 314 15.28 -27.04 35.02
CA PHE A 314 16.01 -28.27 35.29
C PHE A 314 17.25 -28.04 36.19
N MET A 315 18.03 -26.97 35.95
CA MET A 315 19.16 -26.63 36.82
C MET A 315 18.72 -26.28 38.25
N ALA A 316 17.62 -25.54 38.39
CA ALA A 316 17.06 -25.21 39.70
C ALA A 316 16.56 -26.46 40.45
N TYR A 317 15.93 -27.40 39.74
CA TYR A 317 15.50 -28.68 40.30
C TYR A 317 16.69 -29.49 40.83
N ARG A 318 17.78 -29.60 40.07
CA ARG A 318 18.96 -30.40 40.46
C ARG A 318 19.69 -29.84 41.69
N ARG A 319 19.66 -28.53 41.91
CA ARG A 319 20.29 -27.89 43.09
C ARG A 319 19.60 -28.22 44.42
N ARG A 320 18.29 -28.53 44.43
CA ARG A 320 17.57 -28.88 45.66
C ARG A 320 17.93 -30.24 46.24
N GLY A 321 18.55 -31.14 45.46
CA GLY A 321 18.95 -32.47 45.91
C GLY A 321 20.14 -32.51 46.88
N HIS A 322 20.92 -31.43 47.00
CA HIS A 322 22.18 -31.44 47.77
C HIS A 322 22.13 -30.77 49.16
N THR A 323 21.05 -30.05 49.50
CA THR A 323 20.99 -29.29 50.78
C THR A 323 20.37 -30.08 51.94
N ALA A 324 19.96 -31.35 51.74
CA ALA A 324 19.24 -32.13 52.76
C ALA A 324 20.11 -33.06 53.62
N GLN A 325 21.45 -33.01 53.54
CA GLN A 325 22.34 -33.95 54.25
C GLN A 325 23.26 -33.35 55.34
N LEU A 326 23.05 -32.10 55.77
CA LEU A 326 23.89 -31.48 56.81
C LEU A 326 23.05 -30.89 57.96
N ALA A 327 22.38 -31.77 58.71
CA ALA A 327 21.82 -31.46 60.03
C ALA A 327 21.63 -32.75 60.85
N THR A 328 22.72 -33.43 61.20
CA THR A 328 22.76 -34.40 62.31
C THR A 328 24.21 -34.73 62.65
N VAL A 329 24.82 -33.95 63.54
CA VAL A 329 25.67 -34.39 64.68
C VAL A 329 25.63 -33.28 65.73
#